data_AF-A0A933BNQ5-F1
#
_entry.id   AF-A0A933BNQ5-F1
#
_cell.length_a   1.000
_cell.length_b   1.000
_cell.length_c   1.000
_cell.angle_alpha   90.00
_cell.angle_beta   90.00
_cell.angle_gamma   90.00
#
_symmetry.space_group_name_H-M   'P 1'
#
loop_
_entity.id
_entity.type
_entity.pdbx_description
1 polymer ?
#
loop_
_entity_poly.entity_id
_entity_poly.type
_entity_poly.pdbx_seq_one_letter_code
_entity_poly.pdbx_strand_id
1 'polypeptide(L)'
;MLDELRPVDEEARAVDREDAEPPMLTKQEAIDEVRRWFAQYKIDPDQIFARSGELIVRYGDLIHHLEQETEDGRLLLRALSRGRLIRQQHQSPGLEVDHRK
;
A
#
# COMPACT_ATOMS: atom_id res chain seq x y z
N MET A 1 -4.51 -6.53 55.88
CA MET A 1 -5.48 -7.11 54.93
C MET A 1 -5.76 -6.05 53.88
N LEU A 2 -5.42 -6.36 52.63
CA LEU A 2 -5.78 -5.68 51.37
C LEU A 2 -5.14 -4.30 51.14
N ASP A 3 -3.83 -4.34 50.92
CA ASP A 3 -3.21 -3.64 49.78
C ASP A 3 -3.73 -4.34 48.50
N GLU A 4 -4.20 -3.60 47.49
CA GLU A 4 -4.03 -3.92 46.05
C GLU A 4 -5.01 -3.13 45.15
N LEU A 5 -4.38 -2.31 44.28
CA LEU A 5 -4.68 -2.13 42.86
C LEU A 5 -5.95 -1.35 42.45
N ARG A 6 -5.76 -0.03 42.36
CA ARG A 6 -6.47 0.82 41.39
C ARG A 6 -6.13 0.33 39.96
N PRO A 7 -7.09 0.26 39.02
CA PRO A 7 -6.81 -0.15 37.65
C PRO A 7 -6.08 1.00 36.94
N VAL A 8 -4.76 0.94 36.89
CA VAL A 8 -3.91 1.85 36.09
C VAL A 8 -3.30 1.02 34.98
N ASP A 9 -4.13 0.42 34.12
CA ASP A 9 -3.64 -0.40 33.00
C ASP A 9 -4.58 -0.43 31.79
N GLU A 10 -5.53 0.51 31.68
CA GLU A 10 -6.38 0.61 30.47
C GLU A 10 -5.87 1.67 29.47
N GLU A 11 -5.04 2.62 29.90
CA GLU A 11 -4.42 3.62 29.01
C GLU A 11 -3.12 3.16 28.34
N ALA A 12 -2.54 2.03 28.75
CA ALA A 12 -1.33 1.47 28.13
C ALA A 12 -1.59 0.62 26.89
N ARG A 13 -2.86 0.30 26.56
CA ARG A 13 -3.22 -0.52 25.38
C ARG A 13 -3.53 0.27 24.11
N ALA A 14 -3.35 1.59 24.13
CA ALA A 14 -3.58 2.46 22.98
C ALA A 14 -2.27 2.89 22.28
N VAL A 15 -1.14 2.30 22.62
CA VAL A 15 0.12 2.50 21.90
C VAL A 15 0.43 1.20 21.15
N ASP A 16 0.89 1.30 19.90
CA ASP A 16 1.39 0.20 19.05
C ASP A 16 0.40 -0.53 18.12
N ARG A 17 -0.59 0.16 17.54
CA ARG A 17 -1.29 -0.35 16.33
C ARG A 17 -1.22 0.55 15.10
N GLU A 18 -0.59 1.72 15.20
CA GLU A 18 -0.52 2.69 14.09
C GLU A 18 0.83 2.71 13.37
N ASP A 19 1.84 1.95 13.84
CA ASP A 19 3.21 1.96 13.27
C ASP A 19 3.69 0.61 12.72
N ALA A 20 2.80 -0.38 12.60
CA ALA A 20 3.13 -1.56 11.81
C ALA A 20 3.16 -1.14 10.34
N GLU A 21 4.36 -0.93 9.78
CA GLU A 21 4.51 -0.80 8.32
C GLU A 21 3.65 -1.90 7.70
N PRO A 22 2.65 -1.51 6.90
CA PRO A 22 1.68 -2.48 6.45
C PRO A 22 2.37 -3.53 5.58
N PRO A 23 1.85 -4.77 5.53
CA PRO A 23 2.53 -5.87 4.88
C PRO A 23 2.89 -5.46 3.45
N MET A 24 4.18 -5.29 3.20
CA MET A 24 4.68 -4.92 1.89
C MET A 24 4.33 -6.04 0.91
N LEU A 25 3.88 -5.66 -0.28
CA LEU A 25 3.77 -6.60 -1.38
C LEU A 25 5.10 -7.30 -1.58
N THR A 26 5.05 -8.57 -1.96
CA THR A 26 6.21 -9.22 -2.54
C THR A 26 6.53 -8.59 -3.90
N LYS A 27 7.79 -8.72 -4.33
CA LYS A 27 8.23 -8.29 -5.68
C LYS A 27 7.30 -8.83 -6.78
N GLN A 28 6.94 -10.11 -6.69
CA GLN A 28 6.08 -10.76 -7.69
C GLN A 28 4.67 -10.18 -7.69
N GLU A 29 4.06 -9.97 -6.51
CA GLU A 29 2.72 -9.36 -6.44
C GLU A 29 2.69 -7.94 -7.00
N ALA A 30 3.75 -7.17 -6.79
CA ALA A 30 3.88 -5.82 -7.36
C ALA A 30 3.98 -5.86 -8.89
N ILE A 31 4.79 -6.77 -9.44
CA ILE A 31 4.88 -7.00 -10.89
C ILE A 31 3.51 -7.39 -11.45
N ASP A 32 2.80 -8.30 -10.79
CA ASP A 32 1.48 -8.74 -11.22
C ASP A 32 0.43 -7.62 -11.15
N GLU A 33 0.55 -6.71 -10.19
CA GLU A 33 -0.30 -5.52 -10.11
C GLU A 33 -0.03 -4.53 -11.25
N VAL A 34 1.23 -4.25 -11.56
CA VAL A 34 1.60 -3.40 -12.71
C VAL A 34 1.10 -4.04 -14.02
N ARG A 35 1.28 -5.35 -14.20
CA ARG A 35 0.75 -6.08 -15.37
C ARG A 35 -0.77 -5.98 -15.47
N ARG A 36 -1.48 -6.11 -14.36
CA ARG A 36 -2.95 -5.94 -14.32
C ARG A 36 -3.36 -4.53 -14.73
N TRP A 37 -2.65 -3.50 -14.30
CA TRP A 37 -2.94 -2.12 -14.70
C TRP A 37 -2.72 -1.92 -16.20
N PHE A 38 -1.65 -2.48 -16.77
CA PHE A 38 -1.38 -2.36 -18.21
C PHE A 38 -2.50 -3.00 -19.01
N ALA A 39 -2.94 -4.18 -18.61
CA ALA A 39 -4.02 -4.90 -19.27
C ALA A 39 -5.38 -4.19 -19.14
N GLN A 40 -5.68 -3.66 -17.95
CA GLN A 40 -6.95 -2.99 -17.63
C GLN A 40 -7.07 -1.64 -18.34
N TYR A 41 -6.02 -0.83 -18.28
CA TYR A 41 -6.04 0.54 -18.80
C TYR A 41 -5.45 0.67 -20.20
N LYS A 42 -5.03 -0.44 -20.82
CA LYS A 42 -4.41 -0.48 -22.16
C LYS A 42 -3.24 0.50 -22.27
N ILE A 43 -2.38 0.48 -21.25
CA ILE A 43 -1.21 1.37 -21.17
C ILE A 43 -0.22 0.97 -22.25
N ASP A 44 0.23 1.97 -23.02
CA ASP A 44 1.32 1.81 -23.98
C ASP A 44 2.66 1.78 -23.23
N PRO A 45 3.47 0.71 -23.36
CA PRO A 45 4.78 0.62 -22.72
C PRO A 45 5.73 1.78 -23.08
N ASP A 46 5.59 2.37 -24.28
CA ASP A 46 6.46 3.45 -24.73
C ASP A 46 6.05 4.81 -24.16
N GLN A 47 4.87 4.93 -23.56
CA GLN A 47 4.40 6.16 -22.95
C GLN A 47 5.24 6.55 -21.73
N ILE A 48 5.47 7.85 -21.57
CA ILE A 48 6.20 8.40 -20.42
C ILE A 48 5.36 8.25 -19.16
N PHE A 49 5.91 7.57 -18.15
CA PHE A 49 5.35 7.49 -16.80
C PHE A 49 5.77 8.69 -15.96
N ALA A 50 7.08 9.00 -15.95
CA ALA A 50 7.63 10.11 -15.20
C ALA A 50 8.80 10.75 -15.96
N ARG A 51 8.98 12.06 -15.76
CA ARG A 51 10.13 12.81 -16.27
C ARG A 51 10.67 13.72 -15.18
N SER A 52 11.97 13.65 -14.94
CA SER A 52 12.67 14.55 -14.02
C SER A 52 13.96 15.04 -14.68
N GLY A 53 13.97 16.30 -15.10
CA GLY A 53 15.05 16.86 -15.92
C GLY A 53 15.22 16.10 -17.24
N GLU A 54 16.39 15.47 -17.39
CA GLU A 54 16.74 14.63 -18.55
C GLU A 54 16.34 13.16 -18.37
N LEU A 55 16.02 12.72 -17.15
CA LEU A 55 15.58 11.36 -16.89
C LEU A 55 14.14 11.18 -17.37
N ILE A 56 13.93 10.16 -18.20
CA ILE A 56 12.61 9.73 -18.68
C ILE A 56 12.41 8.29 -18.26
N VAL A 57 11.37 8.02 -17.49
CA VAL A 57 10.91 6.68 -17.14
C VAL A 57 9.64 6.42 -17.95
N ARG A 58 9.64 5.35 -18.73
CA ARG A 58 8.47 4.89 -19.48
C ARG A 58 7.70 3.87 -18.66
N TYR A 59 6.45 3.63 -19.05
CA TYR A 59 5.67 2.56 -18.43
C TYR A 59 6.36 1.20 -18.58
N GLY A 60 6.92 0.88 -19.74
CA GLY A 60 7.66 -0.36 -19.98
C GLY A 60 8.80 -0.63 -18.99
N ASP A 61 9.39 0.43 -18.42
CA ASP A 61 10.52 0.32 -17.50
C ASP A 61 10.10 -0.12 -16.08
N LEU A 62 8.84 0.06 -15.71
CA LEU A 62 8.36 -0.16 -14.34
C LEU A 62 8.56 -1.60 -13.85
N ILE A 63 8.27 -2.58 -14.71
CA ILE A 63 8.48 -4.01 -14.38
C ILE A 63 9.98 -4.29 -14.26
N HIS A 64 10.80 -3.76 -15.15
CA HIS A 64 12.25 -3.95 -15.11
C HIS A 64 12.85 -3.39 -13.81
N HIS A 65 12.42 -2.20 -13.39
CA HIS A 65 12.85 -1.60 -12.13
C HIS A 65 12.49 -2.46 -10.91
N LEU A 66 11.30 -3.08 -10.91
CA LEU A 66 10.88 -4.01 -9.86
C LEU A 66 11.71 -5.30 -9.89
N GLU A 67 11.92 -5.91 -11.06
CA GLU A 67 12.67 -7.15 -11.23
C GLU A 67 14.11 -7.04 -10.71
N GLN A 68 14.79 -5.95 -11.09
CA GLN A 68 16.18 -5.63 -10.72
C GLN A 68 16.30 -5.00 -9.33
N GLU A 69 15.19 -4.74 -8.64
CA GLU A 69 15.16 -4.14 -7.31
C GLU A 69 15.96 -2.82 -7.23
N THR A 70 15.87 -2.02 -8.30
CA THR A 70 16.48 -0.69 -8.37
C THR A 70 15.88 0.23 -7.30
N GLU A 71 16.50 1.39 -7.07
CA GLU A 71 15.95 2.38 -6.14
C GLU A 71 14.53 2.80 -6.51
N ASP A 72 14.29 3.09 -7.79
CA ASP A 72 12.96 3.37 -8.34
C ASP A 72 12.00 2.20 -8.16
N GLY A 73 12.48 0.97 -8.34
CA GLY A 73 11.70 -0.26 -8.10
C GLY A 73 11.27 -0.40 -6.64
N ARG A 74 12.15 -0.11 -5.69
CA ARG A 74 11.81 -0.13 -4.25
C ARG A 74 10.80 0.96 -3.90
N LEU A 75 10.93 2.15 -4.48
CA LEU A 75 9.95 3.23 -4.31
C LEU A 75 8.59 2.84 -4.89
N LEU A 76 8.56 2.26 -6.08
CA LEU A 76 7.34 1.76 -6.72
C LEU A 76 6.68 0.66 -5.88
N LEU A 77 7.46 -0.30 -5.37
CA LEU A 77 6.96 -1.36 -4.49
C LEU A 77 6.25 -0.81 -3.24
N ARG A 78 6.86 0.18 -2.58
CA ARG A 78 6.26 0.87 -1.43
C ARG A 78 4.99 1.63 -1.80
N ALA A 79 4.99 2.30 -2.96
CA ALA A 79 3.82 3.02 -3.44
C ALA A 79 2.65 2.07 -3.76
N LEU A 80 2.92 0.96 -4.44
CA LEU A 80 1.93 -0.09 -4.75
C LEU A 80 1.36 -0.73 -3.49
N SER A 81 2.22 -1.08 -2.54
CA SER A 81 1.81 -1.66 -1.25
C SER A 81 0.86 -0.73 -0.50
N ARG A 82 1.19 0.57 -0.44
CA ARG A 82 0.32 1.58 0.17
C ARG A 82 -1.01 1.74 -0.58
N GLY A 83 -0.97 1.78 -1.91
CA GLY A 83 -2.17 1.90 -2.74
C GLY A 83 -3.15 0.73 -2.55
N ARG A 84 -2.65 -0.51 -2.39
CA ARG A 84 -3.47 -1.70 -2.14
C ARG A 84 -4.24 -1.60 -0.82
N LEU A 85 -3.60 -1.12 0.24
CA LEU A 85 -4.23 -1.00 1.56
C LEU A 85 -5.34 0.03 1.56
N ILE A 86 -5.13 1.18 0.93
CA ILE A 86 -6.15 2.24 0.83
C ILE A 86 -7.39 1.68 0.12
N ARG A 87 -7.20 0.89 -0.94
CA ARG A 87 -8.31 0.21 -1.65
C ARG A 87 -9.00 -0.84 -0.77
N GLN A 88 -8.27 -1.62 0.02
CA GLN A 88 -8.83 -2.61 0.94
C GLN A 88 -9.63 -1.98 2.09
N GLN A 89 -9.15 -0.86 2.65
CA GLN A 89 -9.87 -0.09 3.67
C GLN A 89 -11.17 0.49 3.10
N HIS A 90 -11.15 1.03 1.88
CA HIS A 90 -12.35 1.51 1.19
C HIS A 90 -13.32 0.41 0.75
N GLN A 91 -12.90 -0.85 0.71
CA GLN A 91 -13.74 -2.01 0.38
C GLN A 91 -14.34 -2.70 1.61
N SER A 92 -14.06 -2.21 2.83
CA SER A 92 -14.74 -2.66 4.05
C SER A 92 -16.11 -1.99 4.15
N PRO A 93 -17.24 -2.69 3.91
CA PRO A 93 -18.56 -2.12 4.10
C PRO A 93 -18.90 -2.22 5.58
N GLY A 94 -18.66 -1.13 6.31
CA GLY A 94 -18.94 -0.99 7.73
C GLY A 94 -19.96 0.10 8.06
N LEU A 95 -20.90 0.41 7.15
CA LEU A 95 -21.99 1.35 7.41
C LEU A 95 -23.31 0.83 6.82
N GLU A 96 -23.78 -0.29 7.38
CA GLU A 96 -25.21 -0.57 7.42
C GLU A 96 -25.82 0.33 8.50
N VAL A 97 -26.11 1.57 8.14
CA VAL A 97 -27.02 2.43 8.91
C VAL A 97 -28.45 1.95 8.65
N ASP A 98 -28.91 0.92 9.37
CA ASP A 98 -30.34 0.66 9.44
C ASP A 98 -30.97 1.67 10.42
N HIS A 99 -31.40 2.79 9.84
CA HIS A 99 -32.47 3.58 10.39
C HIS A 99 -33.78 2.81 10.19
N ARG A 100 -34.28 2.11 11.23
CA ARG A 100 -35.72 1.91 11.39
C ARG A 100 -36.17 2.07 12.83
N LYS A 101 -36.85 3.21 13.00
CA LYS A 101 -38.05 3.51 13.80
C LYS A 101 -38.56 2.45 14.76
#